data_AF-A0A925DRW3-F1
#
_entry.id   AF-A0A925DRW3-F1
#
_cell.length_a   1.000
_cell.length_b   1.000
_cell.length_c   1.000
_cell.angle_alpha   90.00
_cell.angle_beta   90.00
_cell.angle_gamma   90.00
#
_symmetry.space_group_name_H-M   'P 1'
#
loop_
_entity.id
_entity.type
_entity.pdbx_description
1 polymer ?
#
loop_
_entity_poly.entity_id
_entity_poly.type
_entity_poly.pdbx_seq_one_letter_code
_entity_poly.pdbx_strand_id
1 'polypeptide(L)' 'MKLIKFILAGTIFGIILTKSEALSWFRIQEMFRFQSFHMYGIMGCAVFTGKISVFLIKKFNVKSFYGEEIKIEEKKY' A
#
# COMPACT_ATOMS: atom_id res chain seq x y z
N MET A 1 4.75 -7.88 -23.34
CA MET A 1 4.36 -8.59 -22.09
C MET A 1 4.38 -7.73 -20.82
N LYS A 2 4.90 -6.48 -20.81
CA LYS A 2 4.92 -5.64 -19.60
C LYS A 2 3.50 -5.26 -19.10
N LEU A 3 2.60 -4.91 -20.01
CA LEU A 3 1.23 -4.47 -19.67
C LEU A 3 0.39 -5.55 -18.97
N ILE A 4 0.53 -6.81 -19.39
CA ILE A 4 -0.21 -7.94 -18.81
C ILE A 4 0.14 -8.12 -17.33
N LYS A 5 1.40 -7.92 -16.93
CA LYS A 5 1.83 -7.98 -15.52
C LYS A 5 1.15 -6.90 -14.67
N PHE A 6 1.01 -5.69 -15.22
CA PHE A 6 0.31 -4.60 -14.54
C PHE A 6 -1.19 -4.83 -14.44
N ILE A 7 -1.83 -5.35 -15.49
CA ILE A 7 -3.26 -5.69 -15.47
C ILE A 7 -3.54 -6.79 -14.45
N LEU A 8 -2.75 -7.88 -14.44
CA LEU A 8 -2.89 -8.94 -13.45
C LEU A 8 -2.70 -8.43 -12.02
N ALA A 9 -1.65 -7.64 -11.78
CA ALA A 9 -1.40 -7.07 -10.46
C ALA A 9 -2.55 -6.14 -10.01
N GLY A 10 -3.06 -5.29 -10.92
CA GLY A 10 -4.19 -4.40 -10.64
C GLY A 10 -5.49 -5.15 -10.36
N THR A 11 -5.79 -6.20 -11.12
CA THR A 11 -6.97 -7.05 -10.87
C THR A 11 -6.89 -7.74 -9.52
N ILE A 12 -5.75 -8.34 -9.18
CA ILE A 12 -5.55 -8.98 -7.87
C ILE A 12 -5.70 -7.96 -6.74
N PHE A 13 -5.09 -6.78 -6.89
CA PHE A 13 -5.19 -5.70 -5.92
C PHE A 13 -6.64 -5.22 -5.72
N GLY A 14 -7.41 -5.05 -6.81
CA GLY A 14 -8.82 -4.67 -6.74
C GLY A 14 -9.70 -5.72 -6.04
N ILE A 15 -9.45 -7.01 -6.30
CA ILE A 15 -10.14 -8.11 -5.62
C ILE A 15 -9.86 -8.05 -4.10
N ILE A 16 -8.60 -7.86 -3.70
CA ILE A 16 -8.20 -7.74 -2.29
C ILE A 16 -8.89 -6.54 -1.63
N LEU A 17 -8.90 -5.37 -2.27
CA LEU A 17 -9.56 -4.17 -1.75
C LEU A 17 -11.07 -4.35 -1.58
N THR A 18 -11.70 -5.09 -2.49
CA THR A 18 -13.14 -5.37 -2.43
C THR A 18 -13.46 -6.34 -1.30
N LYS A 19 -12.68 -7.42 -1.18
CA LYS A 19 -12.87 -8.46 -0.15
C LYS A 19 -12.54 -8.00 1.25
N SER A 20 -11.60 -7.06 1.38
CA SER A 20 -11.26 -6.43 2.65
C SER A 20 -12.22 -5.30 3.04
N GLU A 21 -13.25 -5.02 2.24
CA GLU A 21 -14.23 -3.93 2.45
C GLU A 21 -13.60 -2.53 2.58
N ALA A 22 -12.32 -2.38 2.24
CA ALA A 22 -11.59 -1.13 2.30
C ALA A 22 -12.14 -0.06 1.34
N LEU A 23 -12.93 -0.47 0.34
CA LEU A 23 -13.64 0.42 -0.58
C LEU A 23 -14.99 0.93 -0.03
N SER A 24 -15.50 0.35 1.05
CA SER A 24 -16.83 0.69 1.57
C SER A 24 -16.80 2.01 2.33
N TRP A 25 -17.61 2.97 1.89
CA TRP A 25 -17.81 4.24 2.59
C TRP A 25 -18.25 4.05 4.05
N PHE A 26 -19.12 3.08 4.30
CA PHE A 26 -19.62 2.78 5.64
C PHE A 26 -18.47 2.34 6.57
N ARG A 27 -17.55 1.51 6.07
CA ARG A 27 -16.39 1.07 6.85
C ARG A 27 -15.46 2.22 7.20
N ILE A 28 -15.22 3.14 6.26
CA ILE A 28 -14.43 4.34 6.52
C ILE A 28 -15.09 5.19 7.62
N GLN A 29 -16.41 5.38 7.58
CA GLN A 29 -17.13 6.11 8.63
C GLN A 29 -17.07 5.39 9.99
N GLU A 30 -17.23 4.06 9.99
CA GLU A 30 -17.19 3.21 11.19
C GLU A 30 -15.81 3.21 11.86
N MET A 31 -14.74 3.36 11.06
CA MET A 31 -13.41 3.65 11.57
C MET A 31 -13.38 4.98 12.31
N PHE A 32 -13.82 6.10 11.74
CA PHE A 32 -13.77 7.37 12.47
C PHE A 32 -14.63 7.40 13.74
N ARG A 33 -15.63 6.50 13.83
CA ARG A 33 -16.49 6.32 15.01
C ARG A 33 -15.98 5.28 16.01
N PHE A 34 -14.80 4.70 15.80
CA PHE A 34 -14.18 3.68 16.65
C PHE A 34 -15.01 2.39 16.82
N GLN A 35 -15.84 2.05 15.83
CA GLN A 35 -16.77 0.92 15.90
C GLN A 35 -16.23 -0.36 15.24
N SER A 36 -15.21 -0.28 14.39
CA SER A 36 -14.65 -1.43 13.67
C SER A 36 -13.15 -1.61 13.92
N PHE A 37 -12.80 -2.54 14.81
CA PHE A 37 -11.41 -2.87 15.13
C PHE A 37 -10.65 -3.46 13.93
N HIS A 38 -11.33 -4.25 13.10
CA HIS A 38 -10.73 -4.93 11.95
C HIS A 38 -10.16 -3.95 10.92
N MET A 39 -10.87 -2.85 10.68
CA MET A 39 -10.46 -1.84 9.70
C MET A 39 -9.20 -1.08 10.13
N TYR A 40 -9.01 -0.83 11.42
CA TYR A 40 -7.74 -0.28 11.93
C TYR A 40 -6.57 -1.24 11.71
N GLY A 41 -6.81 -2.55 11.82
CA GLY A 41 -5.83 -3.57 11.48
C GLY A 41 -5.39 -3.47 10.01
N ILE A 42 -6.36 -3.35 9.09
CA ILE A 42 -6.08 -3.21 7.65
C ILE A 42 -5.24 -1.94 7.39
N MET A 43 -5.66 -0.79 7.89
CA MET A 43 -4.95 0.48 7.67
C MET A 43 -3.58 0.50 8.35
N GLY A 44 -3.48 -0.01 9.58
CA GLY A 44 -2.24 -0.11 10.32
C GLY A 44 -1.22 -1.00 9.61
N CYS A 45 -1.65 -2.16 9.10
CA CYS A 45 -0.82 -3.04 8.29
C CYS A 45 -0.33 -2.37 7.00
N ALA A 46 -1.18 -1.59 6.33
CA ALA A 46 -0.79 -0.85 5.13
C ALA A 46 0.32 0.18 5.43
N VAL A 47 0.14 0.99 6.48
CA VAL A 47 1.13 2.00 6.90
C VAL A 47 2.44 1.34 7.34
N PHE A 48 2.35 0.27 8.14
CA PHE A 48 3.51 -0.46 8.64
C PHE A 48 4.31 -1.10 7.50
N THR A 49 3.61 -1.76 6.56
CA THR A 49 4.22 -2.35 5.36
C THR A 49 4.93 -1.26 4.54
N GLY A 50 4.27 -0.11 4.30
CA GLY A 50 4.88 1.00 3.58
C GLY A 50 6.15 1.52 4.25
N LYS A 51 6.13 1.68 5.58
CA LYS A 51 7.32 2.10 6.35
C LYS A 51 8.46 1.09 6.24
N ILE A 52 8.17 -0.22 6.35
CA ILE A 52 9.17 -1.28 6.19
C ILE A 52 9.73 -1.28 4.77
N SER A 53 8.88 -1.19 3.75
CA SER A 53 9.32 -1.16 2.35
C SER A 53 10.27 0.01 2.09
N VAL A 54 9.92 1.22 2.54
CA VAL A 54 10.79 2.40 2.42
C VAL A 54 12.11 2.21 3.16
N PHE A 55 12.06 1.67 4.37
CA PHE A 55 13.26 1.39 5.17
C PHE A 55 14.19 0.41 4.45
N LEU A 56 13.66 -0.69 3.91
CA LEU A 56 14.43 -1.69 3.17
C LEU A 56 15.02 -1.11 1.88
N ILE A 57 14.25 -0.31 1.13
CA ILE A 57 14.72 0.35 -0.10
C ILE A 57 15.93 1.24 0.22
N LYS A 58 15.84 2.07 1.27
CA LYS A 58 16.94 2.94 1.71
C LYS A 58 18.14 2.15 2.23
N LYS A 59 17.92 1.07 3.00
CA LYS A 59 19.00 0.27 3.60
C LYS A 59 19.80 -0.52 2.57
N PHE A 60 19.15 -1.05 1.53
CA PHE A 60 19.78 -1.91 0.54
C PHE A 60 20.12 -1.21 -0.78
N ASN A 61 19.91 0.10 -0.89
CA ASN A 61 20.09 0.88 -2.13
C ASN A 61 19.44 0.18 -3.34
N VAL A 62 18.19 -0.25 -3.16
CA VAL A 62 17.47 -1.03 -4.16
C VAL A 62 17.34 -0.21 -5.45
N LYS A 63 17.70 -0.83 -6.57
CA LYS A 63 17.61 -0.23 -7.91
C LYS A 63 16.23 -0.47 -8.51
N SER A 64 15.79 0.47 -9.34
CA SER A 64 14.56 0.39 -10.12
C SER A 64 14.66 -0.73 -11.17
N PHE A 65 13.54 -1.05 -11.80
CA PHE A 65 13.50 -1.98 -12.95
C PHE A 65 14.41 -1.55 -14.11
N TYR A 66 14.84 -0.29 -14.14
CA TYR A 66 15.74 0.28 -15.14
C TYR A 66 17.19 0.40 -14.66
N GLY A 67 17.49 -0.04 -13.43
CA GLY A 67 18.84 0.00 -12.85
C GLY A 67 19.21 1.30 -12.14
N GLU A 68 18.29 2.27 -12.06
CA GLU A 68 18.49 3.56 -11.40
C GLU A 68 18.25 3.45 -9.89
N GLU A 69 18.99 4.17 -9.07
CA GLU A 69 18.74 4.21 -7.62
C GLU A 69 17.38 4.84 -7.30
N ILE A 70 16.62 4.20 -6.40
CA ILE A 70 15.35 4.75 -5.93
C ILE A 70 15.65 5.85 -4.90
N LYS A 71 15.75 7.10 -5.37
CA LYS A 71 15.87 8.28 -4.51
C LYS A 71 14.51 8.67 -3.94
N ILE A 72 14.31 8.39 -2.66
CA ILE A 72 13.12 8.85 -1.92
C ILE A 72 13.47 10.19 -1.30
N GLU A 73 13.04 11.27 -1.96
CA GLU A 73 13.22 12.63 -1.46
C GLU A 73 12.47 12.81 -0.13
N GLU A 74 13.11 13.53 0.80
CA GLU A 74 12.46 13.90 2.04
C GLU A 74 11.37 14.93 1.75
N LYS A 75 10.22 14.75 2.37
CA LYS A 75 9.14 15.72 2.26
C LYS A 75 9.65 17.04 2.84
N LYS A 76 9.83 18.04 1.97
CA LYS A 76 9.97 19.43 2.41
C LYS A 76 8.62 19.81 3.04
N TYR A 77 8.64 20.25 4.29
CA TYR A 77 7.50 20.70 5.10
C TYR A 77 6.67 19.63 5.81
#